data_AF-A0A527ZLZ7-F1
#
_entry.id   AF-A0A527ZLZ7-F1
#
_cell.length_a   1.000
_cell.length_b   1.000
_cell.length_c   1.000
_cell.angle_alpha   90.00
_cell.angle_beta   90.00
_cell.angle_gamma   90.00
#
_symmetry.space_group_name_H-M   'P 1'
#
loop_
_entity.id
_entity.type
_entity.pdbx_description
1 polymer ?
#
loop_
_entity_poly.entity_id
_entity_poly.type
_entity_poly.pdbx_seq_one_letter_code
_entity_poly.pdbx_strand_id
1 'polypeptide(L)'
;MGTTSDDDERGFFPERPVQSLAKAKSDEKPHYLGHRDRLRERFAAAGSDALPDYELLELLLFRLIPRADTKPLAKALLARFGTLAEVLG
;
A
#
# COMPACT_ATOMS: atom_id res chain seq x y z
N MET A 1 -18.42 -46.24 47.74
CA MET A 1 -17.27 -46.71 46.95
C MET A 1 -17.67 -46.64 45.49
N GLY A 2 -17.00 -45.82 44.69
CA GLY A 2 -17.39 -45.58 43.29
C GLY A 2 -16.80 -44.27 42.78
N THR A 3 -15.48 -44.21 42.74
CA THR A 3 -14.71 -43.17 42.07
C THR A 3 -14.60 -43.52 40.59
N THR A 4 -15.07 -42.65 39.71
CA THR A 4 -14.60 -42.56 38.33
C THR A 4 -14.77 -41.12 37.89
N SER A 5 -13.64 -40.43 37.89
CA SER A 5 -13.39 -39.21 37.16
C SER A 5 -13.68 -39.45 35.68
N ASP A 6 -14.34 -38.50 35.02
CA ASP A 6 -14.18 -38.33 33.59
C ASP A 6 -14.43 -36.86 33.22
N ASP A 7 -13.64 -36.42 32.25
CA ASP A 7 -13.45 -35.09 31.70
C ASP A 7 -14.67 -34.17 31.55
N ASP A 8 -14.51 -32.89 31.92
CA ASP A 8 -14.73 -31.79 30.96
C ASP A 8 -14.15 -30.47 31.53
N GLU A 9 -12.85 -30.24 31.27
CA GLU A 9 -12.19 -28.93 31.38
C GLU A 9 -12.68 -28.01 30.25
N ARG A 10 -13.99 -27.73 30.21
CA ARG A 10 -14.61 -26.84 29.21
C ARG A 10 -15.59 -25.87 29.83
N GLY A 11 -15.04 -24.74 30.26
CA GLY A 11 -15.77 -23.53 30.62
C GLY A 11 -14.83 -22.69 31.47
N PHE A 12 -14.36 -21.52 31.03
CA PHE A 12 -15.14 -20.47 30.42
C PHE A 12 -14.09 -19.41 30.09
N PHE A 13 -13.61 -19.39 28.84
CA PHE A 13 -12.73 -18.32 28.35
C PHE A 13 -13.49 -16.99 28.49
N PRO A 14 -13.01 -16.00 29.26
CA PRO A 14 -13.62 -14.68 29.19
C PRO A 14 -13.24 -14.09 27.84
N GLU A 15 -14.20 -14.04 26.91
CA GLU A 15 -14.05 -13.26 25.68
C GLU A 15 -13.81 -11.80 26.07
N ARG A 16 -12.54 -11.39 26.10
CA ARG A 16 -12.18 -9.99 26.03
C ARG A 16 -12.62 -9.49 24.67
N PRO A 17 -13.51 -8.50 24.56
CA PRO A 17 -13.77 -7.88 23.28
C PRO A 17 -12.46 -7.25 22.84
N VAL A 18 -11.84 -7.81 21.81
CA VAL A 18 -10.76 -7.14 21.07
C VAL A 18 -11.39 -5.88 20.51
N GLN A 19 -11.13 -4.74 21.15
CA GLN A 19 -11.45 -3.44 20.62
C GLN A 19 -10.72 -3.31 19.30
N SER A 20 -11.41 -3.65 18.21
CA SER A 20 -10.91 -3.42 16.87
C SER A 20 -10.70 -1.92 16.78
N LEU A 21 -9.44 -1.50 16.70
CA LEU A 21 -9.06 -0.18 16.23
C LEU A 21 -9.62 -0.06 14.82
N ALA A 22 -10.86 0.38 14.73
CA ALA A 22 -11.54 0.72 13.50
C ALA A 22 -10.81 1.93 12.95
N LYS A 23 -9.77 1.63 12.17
CA LYS A 23 -9.07 2.55 11.31
C LYS A 23 -10.15 3.29 10.53
N ALA A 24 -10.24 4.60 10.76
CA ALA A 24 -11.14 5.49 10.05
C ALA A 24 -10.98 5.21 8.55
N LYS A 25 -12.00 4.60 7.94
CA LYS A 25 -12.12 4.56 6.49
C LYS A 25 -12.40 5.99 6.08
N SER A 26 -11.36 6.70 5.66
CA SER A 26 -11.52 7.92 4.89
C SER A 26 -12.34 7.55 3.66
N ASP A 27 -13.42 8.31 3.47
CA ASP A 27 -14.28 8.27 2.30
C ASP A 27 -13.50 8.85 1.09
N GLU A 28 -12.49 8.12 0.65
CA GLU A 28 -11.64 8.50 -0.46
C GLU A 28 -12.23 7.89 -1.73
N LYS A 29 -12.80 8.75 -2.58
CA LYS A 29 -12.99 8.47 -4.01
C LYS A 29 -11.76 7.72 -4.50
N PRO A 30 -11.89 6.60 -5.25
CA PRO A 30 -10.76 5.75 -5.57
C PRO A 30 -9.62 6.56 -6.19
N HIS A 31 -8.54 6.75 -5.41
CA HIS A 31 -7.39 7.62 -5.75
C HIS A 31 -6.68 7.21 -7.06
N TYR A 32 -7.00 6.03 -7.56
CA TYR A 32 -6.48 5.43 -8.78
C TYR A 32 -7.03 6.11 -10.04
N LEU A 33 -8.25 6.65 -10.01
CA LEU A 33 -8.85 7.29 -11.19
C LEU A 33 -8.23 8.67 -11.44
N GLY A 34 -7.61 8.80 -12.62
CA GLY A 34 -7.00 10.03 -13.11
C GLY A 34 -5.65 10.38 -12.48
N HIS A 35 -5.08 9.56 -11.58
CA HIS A 35 -3.73 9.81 -11.05
C HIS A 35 -2.69 9.86 -12.17
N ARG A 36 -2.74 8.87 -13.06
CA ARG A 36 -1.87 8.79 -14.24
C ARG A 36 -1.97 10.05 -15.11
N ASP A 37 -3.18 10.57 -15.33
CA ASP A 37 -3.39 11.72 -16.21
C ASP A 37 -2.95 13.01 -15.54
N ARG A 38 -3.26 13.20 -14.24
CA ARG A 38 -2.76 14.35 -13.46
C ARG A 38 -1.24 14.40 -13.40
N LEU A 39 -0.59 13.24 -13.27
CA LEU A 39 0.87 13.20 -13.24
C LEU A 39 1.48 13.58 -14.58
N ARG A 40 0.90 13.11 -15.68
CA ARG A 40 1.32 13.48 -17.04
C ARG A 40 1.12 14.96 -17.32
N GLU A 41 0.00 15.51 -16.90
CA GLU A 41 -0.29 16.94 -17.05
C GLU A 41 0.71 17.80 -16.25
N ARG A 42 0.98 17.44 -14.99
CA ARG A 42 2.00 18.12 -14.16
C ARG A 42 3.38 18.05 -14.80
N PHE A 43 3.78 16.87 -15.30
CA PHE A 43 5.06 16.70 -15.98
C PHE A 43 5.13 17.54 -17.26
N ALA A 44 4.07 17.56 -18.06
CA ALA A 44 4.01 18.35 -19.28
C ALA A 44 4.04 19.86 -19.02
N ALA A 45 3.44 20.31 -17.91
CA ALA A 45 3.37 21.73 -17.57
C ALA A 45 4.64 22.27 -16.91
N ALA A 46 5.28 21.50 -16.03
CA ALA A 46 6.34 21.98 -15.15
C ALA A 46 7.65 21.17 -15.20
N GLY A 47 7.70 20.11 -16.02
CA GLY A 47 8.91 19.30 -16.22
C GLY A 47 9.21 18.33 -15.08
N SER A 48 10.43 17.78 -15.10
CA SER A 48 10.89 16.78 -14.12
C SER A 48 11.00 17.34 -12.71
N ASP A 49 11.42 18.59 -12.57
CA ASP A 49 11.75 19.20 -11.27
C ASP A 49 10.51 19.46 -10.40
N ALA A 50 9.33 19.42 -11.02
CA ALA A 50 8.05 19.57 -10.34
C ALA A 50 7.48 18.27 -9.77
N LEU A 51 8.16 17.13 -9.99
CA LEU A 51 7.75 15.82 -9.52
C LEU A 51 8.85 15.19 -8.65
N PRO A 52 8.48 14.52 -7.54
CA PRO A 52 9.43 13.71 -6.81
C PRO A 52 9.85 12.48 -7.61
N ASP A 53 11.03 11.93 -7.33
CA ASP A 53 11.62 10.78 -8.03
C ASP A 53 10.68 9.59 -8.20
N TYR A 54 9.90 9.27 -7.16
CA TYR A 54 8.97 8.14 -7.24
C TYR A 54 7.82 8.41 -8.22
N GLU A 55 7.38 9.66 -8.37
CA GLU A 55 6.37 10.05 -9.38
C GLU A 55 6.95 10.01 -10.80
N LEU A 56 8.22 10.38 -10.97
CA LEU A 56 8.93 10.22 -12.24
C LEU A 56 9.04 8.74 -12.63
N LEU A 57 9.38 7.86 -11.68
CA LEU A 57 9.35 6.42 -11.92
C LEU A 57 7.96 5.91 -12.25
N GLU A 58 6.90 6.42 -11.60
CA GLU A 58 5.53 6.05 -11.94
C GLU A 58 5.21 6.36 -13.41
N LEU A 59 5.65 7.49 -13.97
CA LEU A 59 5.45 7.83 -15.41
C LEU A 59 6.07 6.79 -16.35
N LEU A 60 7.29 6.36 -16.03
CA LEU A 60 7.98 5.33 -16.80
C LEU A 60 7.28 3.98 -16.67
N LEU A 61 6.95 3.57 -15.44
CA LEU A 61 6.28 2.32 -15.14
C LEU A 61 4.88 2.24 -15.77
N PHE A 62 4.16 3.35 -15.88
CA PHE A 62 2.86 3.38 -16.55
C PHE A 62 2.92 2.98 -18.02
N ARG A 63 4.07 3.19 -18.69
CA ARG A 63 4.27 2.82 -20.09
C ARG A 63 4.56 1.34 -20.27
N LEU A 64 5.14 0.71 -19.24
CA LEU A 64 5.56 -0.69 -19.21
C LEU A 64 4.50 -1.61 -18.61
N ILE A 65 3.75 -1.13 -17.61
CA ILE A 65 2.75 -1.89 -16.84
C ILE A 65 1.38 -1.20 -16.99
N PRO A 66 0.53 -1.67 -17.92
CA PRO A 66 -0.83 -1.16 -18.07
C PRO A 66 -1.71 -1.59 -16.90
N ARG A 67 -2.57 -0.68 -16.42
CA ARG A 67 -3.66 -0.97 -15.47
C ARG A 67 -3.21 -1.61 -14.13
N ALA A 68 -2.10 -1.13 -13.57
CA ALA A 68 -1.63 -1.50 -12.24
C ALA A 68 -1.31 -0.26 -11.40
N ASP A 69 -1.32 -0.43 -10.07
CA ASP A 69 -0.75 0.55 -9.13
C ASP A 69 0.78 0.40 -9.13
N THR A 70 1.46 1.40 -9.68
CA THR A 70 2.93 1.42 -9.82
C THR A 70 3.63 2.18 -8.69
N LYS A 71 2.88 2.86 -7.83
CA LYS A 71 3.43 3.58 -6.67
C LYS A 71 4.21 2.69 -5.71
N PRO A 72 3.73 1.51 -5.27
CA PRO A 72 4.51 0.66 -4.39
C PRO A 72 5.80 0.17 -5.06
N LEU A 73 5.75 -0.09 -6.37
CA LEU A 73 6.91 -0.51 -7.14
C LEU A 73 7.95 0.61 -7.26
N ALA A 74 7.53 1.83 -7.60
CA ALA A 74 8.42 2.99 -7.66
C ALA A 74 9.15 3.23 -6.33
N LYS A 75 8.41 3.16 -5.22
CA LYS A 75 9.01 3.29 -3.88
C LYS A 75 9.96 2.15 -3.54
N ALA A 76 9.62 0.91 -3.90
CA ALA A 76 10.49 -0.24 -3.67
C ALA A 76 11.81 -0.14 -4.46
N LEU A 77 11.76 0.39 -5.69
CA LEU A 77 12.95 0.64 -6.50
C LEU A 77 13.85 1.68 -5.84
N LEU A 78 13.31 2.83 -5.43
CA LEU A 78 14.13 3.85 -4.75
C LEU A 78 14.66 3.36 -3.40
N ALA A 79 13.87 2.61 -2.63
CA ALA A 79 14.35 2.03 -1.38
C ALA A 79 15.50 1.04 -1.58
N ARG A 80 15.53 0.34 -2.72
CA ARG A 80 16.56 -0.64 -3.05
C ARG A 80 17.81 0.00 -3.65
N PHE A 81 17.64 0.97 -4.53
CA PHE A 81 18.72 1.52 -5.34
C PHE A 81 19.23 2.88 -4.85
N GLY A 82 18.43 3.62 -4.06
CA GLY A 82 18.78 4.92 -3.51
C GLY A 82 18.12 6.05 -4.27
N THR A 83 18.66 6.37 -5.44
CA THR A 83 18.26 7.52 -6.26
C THR A 83 17.61 7.11 -7.58
N LEU A 84 16.91 8.06 -8.23
CA LEU A 84 16.40 7.85 -9.59
C LEU A 84 17.50 7.45 -10.57
N ALA A 85 18.69 8.06 -10.48
CA ALA A 85 19.82 7.74 -11.34
C ALA A 85 20.29 6.29 -11.16
N GLU A 86 20.42 5.83 -9.91
CA GLU A 86 20.82 4.44 -9.61
C GLU A 86 19.79 3.40 -10.05
N VAL A 87 18.50 3.78 -10.16
CA VAL A 87 17.47 2.91 -10.74
C VAL A 87 17.61 2.79 -12.26
N LEU A 88 18.07 3.85 -12.95
CA LEU A 88 18.15 3.90 -14.41
C LEU A 88 19.46 3.36 -14.99
N GLY A 89 20.54 3.36 -14.20
CA GLY A 89 21.85 2.81 -14.58
C GLY A 89 22.85 3.86 -15.04
#